data_AF-A0A3B8TVT0-F1
#
_entry.id   AF-A0A3B8TVT0-F1
#
_cell.length_a   1.000
_cell.length_b   1.000
_cell.length_c   1.000
_cell.angle_alpha   90.00
_cell.angle_beta   90.00
_cell.angle_gamma   90.00
#
_symmetry.space_group_name_H-M   'P 1'
#
loop_
_entity.id
_entity.type
_entity.pdbx_description
1 polymer ?
#
loop_
_entity_poly.entity_id
_entity_poly.type
_entity_poly.pdbx_seq_one_letter_code
_entity_poly.pdbx_strand_id
1 'polypeptide(L)'
;MQIKIKSGVYKIRGKDVELAGMVFPLVEDYKVGAQGGYVTVDGKAIAGFPDRNIKIKVDGPQDYERTKSKTTKREETDEETVERLRERFEILEDMTKAAKKGTVRAMIVTGPPGVGKSYGVEKVLSKHDLVHDIAADGRPKKFEFVKGAMSAIGLYCKLFNYADKDNVLV
;
A
#
# COMPACT_ATOMS: atom_id res chain seq x y z
N MET A 1 15.60 22.80 -7.29
CA MET A 1 16.63 23.24 -6.33
C MET A 1 16.56 22.32 -5.11
N GLN A 2 17.66 21.93 -4.46
CA GLN A 2 17.62 21.00 -3.31
C GLN A 2 17.93 21.71 -2.00
N ILE A 3 17.22 21.32 -0.95
CA ILE A 3 17.45 21.81 0.42
C ILE A 3 17.71 20.64 1.37
N LYS A 4 18.59 20.86 2.34
CA LYS A 4 18.82 19.97 3.47
C LYS A 4 18.12 20.55 4.69
N ILE A 5 17.31 19.73 5.36
CA ILE A 5 16.66 20.11 6.62
C ILE A 5 17.69 19.99 7.75
N LYS A 6 17.82 21.01 8.59
CA LYS A 6 18.63 20.99 9.82
C LYS A 6 17.78 20.59 11.02
N SER A 7 16.61 21.20 11.14
CA SER A 7 15.61 20.88 12.16
C SER A 7 14.24 20.98 11.50
N GLY A 8 13.38 19.99 11.70
CA GLY A 8 12.04 20.04 11.13
C GLY A 8 11.28 18.75 11.29
N VAL A 9 9.97 18.87 11.45
CA VAL A 9 9.09 17.75 11.77
C VAL A 9 8.02 17.61 10.70
N TYR A 10 7.73 16.36 10.33
CA TYR A 10 6.60 16.03 9.47
C TYR A 10 5.84 14.83 10.02
N LYS A 11 4.51 14.88 9.91
CA LYS A 11 3.63 13.78 10.33
C LYS A 11 3.58 12.70 9.27
N ILE A 12 4.31 11.60 9.49
CA ILE A 12 4.23 10.40 8.67
C ILE A 12 3.23 9.45 9.35
N ARG A 13 2.10 9.19 8.69
CA ARG A 13 1.03 8.29 9.21
C ARG A 13 0.61 8.61 10.66
N GLY A 14 0.52 9.90 10.99
CA GLY A 14 0.08 10.37 12.30
C GLY A 14 1.17 10.43 13.37
N LYS A 15 2.37 9.91 13.12
CA LYS A 15 3.54 10.02 14.00
C LYS A 15 4.41 11.20 13.58
N ASP A 16 4.82 12.02 14.55
CA ASP A 16 5.77 13.11 14.32
C ASP A 16 7.17 12.52 14.10
N VAL A 17 7.74 12.76 12.93
CA VAL A 17 9.08 12.28 12.55
C VAL A 17 9.97 13.48 12.29
N GLU A 18 11.11 13.51 12.97
CA GLU A 18 12.16 14.50 12.74
C GLU A 18 12.92 14.18 11.44
N LEU A 19 13.07 15.19 10.59
CA LEU A 19 13.66 15.08 9.25
C LEU A 19 15.05 15.71 9.16
N ALA A 20 15.68 15.97 10.31
CA ALA A 20 17.03 16.52 10.36
C ALA A 20 18.01 15.68 9.52
N GLY A 21 18.77 16.35 8.66
CA GLY A 21 19.74 15.74 7.76
C GLY A 21 19.19 15.27 6.41
N MET A 22 17.86 15.20 6.22
CA MET A 22 17.27 14.79 4.94
C MET A 22 17.33 15.89 3.88
N VAL A 23 17.47 15.47 2.63
CA VAL A 23 17.59 16.35 1.46
C VAL A 23 16.36 16.19 0.58
N PHE A 24 15.65 17.28 0.32
CA PHE A 24 14.46 17.32 -0.52
C PHE A 24 14.58 18.34 -1.66
N PRO A 25 13.87 18.15 -2.78
CA PRO A 25 13.68 19.22 -3.76
C PRO A 25 12.77 20.31 -3.19
N LEU A 26 13.25 21.54 -3.15
CA LEU A 26 12.49 22.72 -2.73
C LEU A 26 11.43 23.07 -3.79
N VAL A 27 10.19 23.29 -3.34
CA VAL A 27 9.09 23.80 -4.17
C VAL A 27 8.78 25.24 -3.80
N GLU A 28 8.66 25.54 -2.50
CA GLU A 28 8.46 26.92 -2.01
C GLU A 28 9.33 27.18 -0.77
N ASP A 29 9.92 28.36 -0.71
CA ASP A 29 10.66 28.86 0.46
C ASP A 29 9.75 29.00 1.71
N TYR A 30 10.40 29.23 2.86
CA TYR A 30 9.73 29.39 4.15
C TYR A 30 8.53 30.32 4.11
N LYS A 31 7.41 29.83 4.67
CA LYS A 31 6.19 30.61 4.89
C LYS A 31 5.68 30.36 6.30
N VAL A 32 5.04 31.37 6.88
CA VAL A 32 4.32 31.23 8.15
C VAL A 32 2.85 30.99 7.85
N GLY A 33 2.34 29.86 8.34
CA GLY A 33 0.92 29.53 8.28
C GLY A 33 0.25 29.65 9.64
N ALA A 34 -1.03 29.30 9.70
CA ALA A 34 -1.81 29.29 10.94
C ALA A 34 -1.27 28.34 12.03
N GLN A 35 -0.42 27.37 11.66
CA GLN A 35 0.16 26.38 12.58
C GLN A 35 1.68 26.53 12.78
N GLY A 36 2.24 27.70 12.44
CA GLY A 36 3.67 28.00 12.53
C GLY A 36 4.40 28.05 11.19
N GLY A 37 5.73 28.09 11.24
CA GLY A 37 6.61 28.11 10.09
C GLY A 37 6.66 26.77 9.35
N TYR A 38 6.71 26.81 8.02
CA TYR A 38 6.88 25.62 7.20
C TYR A 38 7.63 25.92 5.91
N VAL A 39 8.24 24.88 5.34
CA VAL A 39 8.83 24.89 3.99
C VAL A 39 8.12 23.85 3.12
N THR A 40 7.87 24.17 1.85
CA THR A 40 7.19 23.25 0.92
C THR A 40 8.23 22.52 0.07
N VAL A 41 8.23 21.19 0.13
CA VAL A 41 9.16 20.34 -0.62
C VAL A 41 8.43 19.26 -1.40
N ASP A 42 9.10 18.71 -2.39
CA ASP A 42 8.58 17.60 -3.20
C ASP A 42 8.74 16.27 -2.45
N GLY A 43 7.63 15.73 -1.97
CA GLY A 43 7.57 14.43 -1.30
C GLY A 43 7.74 13.24 -2.24
N LYS A 44 7.46 13.40 -3.55
CA LYS A 44 7.58 12.32 -4.53
C LYS A 44 9.01 11.81 -4.66
N ALA A 45 9.98 12.69 -4.43
CA ALA A 45 11.39 12.39 -4.61
C ALA A 45 11.98 11.45 -3.54
N ILE A 46 11.26 11.19 -2.43
CA ILE A 46 11.72 10.32 -1.34
C ILE A 46 10.71 9.20 -1.05
N ALA A 47 11.19 7.96 -1.10
CA ALA A 47 10.39 6.80 -0.72
C ALA A 47 9.93 6.90 0.75
N GLY A 48 8.66 6.60 1.00
CA GLY A 48 8.03 6.72 2.33
C GLY A 48 7.23 8.01 2.53
N PHE A 49 7.36 8.99 1.64
CA PHE A 49 6.53 10.20 1.63
C PHE A 49 5.39 10.10 0.60
N PRO A 50 4.29 10.86 0.79
CA PRO A 50 3.21 10.93 -0.19
C PRO A 50 3.68 11.38 -1.58
N ASP A 51 3.04 10.87 -2.64
CA ASP A 51 3.26 11.32 -4.03
C ASP A 51 2.61 12.70 -4.30
N ARG A 52 3.00 13.71 -3.50
CA ARG A 52 2.58 15.10 -3.59
C ARG A 52 3.56 16.01 -2.84
N ASN A 53 3.42 17.32 -3.04
CA ASN A 53 4.14 18.31 -2.24
C ASN A 53 3.75 18.20 -0.76
N ILE A 54 4.75 18.26 0.11
CA ILE A 54 4.60 18.20 1.57
C ILE A 54 5.10 19.48 2.22
N LYS A 55 4.47 19.85 3.33
CA LYS A 55 4.88 20.99 4.17
C LYS A 55 5.62 20.45 5.39
N ILE A 56 6.93 20.69 5.46
CA ILE A 56 7.75 20.34 6.62
C ILE A 56 7.68 21.50 7.59
N LYS A 57 7.30 21.24 8.85
CA LYS A 57 7.28 22.28 9.90
C LYS A 57 8.71 22.60 10.30
N VAL A 58 9.03 23.89 10.29
CA VAL A 58 10.36 24.43 10.65
C VAL A 58 10.15 25.71 11.44
N ASP A 59 10.98 26.00 12.43
CA ASP A 59 10.78 27.17 13.29
C ASP A 59 11.17 28.46 12.56
N GLY A 60 12.20 28.41 11.72
CA GLY A 60 12.64 29.55 10.92
C GLY A 60 13.44 29.21 9.66
N PRO A 61 13.86 30.24 8.91
CA PRO A 61 14.64 30.08 7.68
C PRO A 61 16.04 29.48 7.88
N GLN A 62 16.54 29.48 9.13
CA GLN A 62 17.85 28.92 9.48
C GLN A 62 17.82 27.38 9.58
N ASP A 63 16.62 26.80 9.67
CA ASP A 63 16.43 25.37 9.92
C ASP A 63 16.47 24.52 8.64
N TYR A 64 16.74 25.15 7.50
CA TYR A 64 17.08 24.46 6.27
C TYR A 64 18.18 25.21 5.52
N GLU A 65 18.95 24.50 4.72
CA GLU A 65 20.01 25.09 3.90
C GLU A 65 19.95 24.58 2.47
N ARG A 66 20.37 25.41 1.53
CA ARG A 66 20.47 25.00 0.12
C ARG A 66 21.64 24.03 -0.04
N THR A 67 21.42 22.92 -0.74
CA THR A 67 22.45 21.91 -0.96
C THR A 67 22.48 21.45 -2.42
N LYS A 68 23.61 20.87 -2.83
CA LYS A 68 23.78 20.17 -4.11
C LYS A 68 23.78 18.64 -3.96
N SER A 69 23.69 18.14 -2.74
CA SER A 69 23.65 16.70 -2.44
C SER A 69 22.40 16.05 -3.04
N LYS A 70 22.46 14.75 -3.36
CA LYS A 70 21.33 14.00 -3.91
C LYS A 70 20.25 13.79 -2.84
N THR A 71 19.00 13.67 -3.28
CA THR A 71 17.85 13.34 -2.43
C THR A 71 18.13 12.09 -1.61
N THR A 72 17.91 12.18 -0.30
CA THR A 72 18.13 11.07 0.63
C THR A 72 17.09 9.98 0.43
N LYS A 73 17.50 8.71 0.44
CA LYS A 73 16.57 7.58 0.63
C LYS A 73 16.41 7.38 2.13
N ARG A 74 15.17 7.43 2.62
CA ARG A 74 14.86 7.07 4.00
C ARG A 74 14.89 5.54 4.13
N GLU A 75 15.66 5.03 5.06
CA GLU A 75 15.56 3.65 5.52
C GLU A 75 14.40 3.59 6.54
N GLU A 76 13.35 2.82 6.24
CA GLU A 76 12.26 2.55 7.20
C GLU A 76 12.83 1.71 8.36
N THR A 77 12.40 1.96 9.59
CA THR A 77 12.75 1.04 10.69
C THR A 77 12.02 -0.29 10.52
N ASP A 78 12.46 -1.32 11.22
CA ASP A 78 11.81 -2.63 11.19
C ASP A 78 10.33 -2.53 11.63
N GLU A 79 10.03 -1.72 12.65
CA GLU A 79 8.66 -1.51 13.12
C GLU A 79 7.79 -0.82 12.07
N GLU A 80 8.30 0.25 11.43
CA GLU A 80 7.58 0.95 10.36
C GLU A 80 7.32 0.03 9.15
N THR A 81 8.29 -0.83 8.85
CA THR A 81 8.17 -1.82 7.78
C THR A 81 7.09 -2.84 8.09
N VAL A 82 7.05 -3.37 9.32
CA VAL A 82 6.01 -4.31 9.77
C VAL A 82 4.63 -3.66 9.73
N GLU A 83 4.49 -2.43 10.22
CA GLU A 83 3.23 -1.68 10.23
C GLU A 83 2.73 -1.46 8.79
N ARG A 84 3.61 -1.00 7.88
CA ARG A 84 3.29 -0.87 6.45
C ARG A 84 2.88 -2.19 5.80
N LEU A 85 3.54 -3.30 6.15
CA LEU A 85 3.21 -4.61 5.61
C LEU A 85 1.82 -5.06 6.09
N ARG A 86 1.50 -4.87 7.38
CA ARG A 86 0.17 -5.18 7.94
C ARG A 86 -0.94 -4.39 7.23
N GLU A 87 -0.78 -3.08 7.10
CA GLU A 87 -1.74 -2.22 6.38
C GLU A 87 -1.99 -2.75 4.94
N ARG A 88 -0.95 -3.16 4.23
CA ARG A 88 -1.09 -3.73 2.88
C ARG A 88 -1.80 -5.08 2.87
N PHE A 89 -1.59 -5.93 3.88
CA PHE A 89 -2.31 -7.20 3.99
C PHE A 89 -3.78 -7.01 4.33
N GLU A 90 -4.11 -6.03 5.17
CA GLU A 90 -5.52 -5.69 5.44
C GLU A 90 -6.24 -5.25 4.16
N ILE A 91 -5.60 -4.41 3.34
CA ILE A 91 -6.12 -4.04 2.02
C ILE A 91 -6.31 -5.28 1.13
N LEU A 92 -5.35 -6.21 1.11
CA LEU A 92 -5.48 -7.46 0.37
C LEU A 92 -6.68 -8.29 0.84
N GLU A 93 -6.90 -8.40 2.15
CA GLU A 93 -8.04 -9.14 2.71
C GLU A 93 -9.37 -8.50 2.32
N ASP A 94 -9.47 -7.17 2.40
CA ASP A 94 -10.71 -6.45 2.07
C ASP A 94 -11.01 -6.47 0.57
N MET A 95 -9.99 -6.35 -0.28
CA MET A 95 -10.14 -6.50 -1.72
C MET A 95 -10.57 -7.93 -2.10
N THR A 96 -10.06 -8.95 -1.39
CA THR A 96 -10.50 -10.34 -1.58
C THR A 96 -11.98 -10.52 -1.23
N LYS A 97 -12.45 -9.92 -0.13
CA LYS A 97 -13.89 -9.92 0.23
C LYS A 97 -14.73 -9.19 -0.82
N ALA A 98 -14.25 -8.05 -1.33
CA ALA A 98 -14.95 -7.26 -2.35
C ALA A 98 -15.03 -8.01 -3.69
N ALA A 99 -13.99 -8.76 -4.06
CA ALA A 99 -14.00 -9.65 -5.22
C ALA A 99 -15.01 -10.78 -5.04
N LYS A 100 -15.06 -11.41 -3.87
CA LYS A 100 -16.02 -12.46 -3.56
C LYS A 100 -17.48 -12.00 -3.59
N LYS A 101 -17.76 -10.78 -3.12
CA LYS A 101 -19.08 -10.14 -3.19
C LYS A 101 -19.49 -9.67 -4.59
N GLY A 102 -18.59 -9.78 -5.58
CA GLY A 102 -18.82 -9.27 -6.94
C GLY A 102 -18.78 -7.74 -7.07
N THR A 103 -18.38 -7.01 -6.04
CA THR A 103 -18.19 -5.54 -6.11
C THR A 103 -16.95 -5.20 -6.93
N VAL A 104 -15.92 -6.05 -6.85
CA VAL A 104 -14.71 -5.97 -7.68
C VAL A 104 -14.72 -7.14 -8.65
N ARG A 105 -14.59 -6.87 -9.96
CA ARG A 105 -14.63 -7.91 -11.01
C ARG A 105 -13.35 -8.75 -11.07
N ALA A 106 -12.21 -8.13 -10.82
CA ALA A 106 -10.91 -8.78 -10.85
C ALA A 106 -9.92 -8.02 -9.97
N MET A 107 -8.98 -8.74 -9.37
CA MET A 107 -7.88 -8.18 -8.59
C MET A 107 -6.58 -8.83 -9.06
N ILE A 108 -5.53 -8.03 -9.25
CA ILE A 108 -4.17 -8.51 -9.51
C ILE A 108 -3.33 -8.20 -8.28
N VAL A 109 -2.71 -9.23 -7.71
CA VAL A 109 -1.94 -9.12 -6.49
C VAL A 109 -0.45 -9.30 -6.81
N THR A 110 0.31 -8.22 -6.71
CA THR A 110 1.75 -8.21 -6.98
C THR A 110 2.56 -8.01 -5.70
N GLY A 111 3.80 -8.47 -5.68
CA GLY A 111 4.73 -8.28 -4.57
C GLY A 111 5.84 -9.33 -4.56
N PRO A 112 6.84 -9.20 -3.69
CA PRO A 112 7.96 -10.13 -3.63
C PRO A 112 7.51 -11.59 -3.40
N PRO A 113 8.29 -12.59 -3.86
CA PRO A 113 8.02 -13.99 -3.57
C PRO A 113 8.12 -14.26 -2.06
N GLY A 114 7.39 -15.25 -1.55
CA GLY A 114 7.47 -15.67 -0.15
C GLY A 114 6.76 -14.78 0.88
N VAL A 115 6.21 -13.62 0.49
CA VAL A 115 5.53 -12.72 1.45
C VAL A 115 4.14 -13.20 1.91
N GLY A 116 3.61 -14.31 1.37
CA GLY A 116 2.34 -14.89 1.82
C GLY A 116 1.06 -14.33 1.17
N LYS A 117 1.17 -13.74 -0.04
CA LYS A 117 0.01 -13.18 -0.77
C LYS A 117 -1.09 -14.22 -1.02
N SER A 118 -0.72 -15.39 -1.56
CA SER A 118 -1.66 -16.49 -1.81
C SER A 118 -2.30 -17.02 -0.52
N TYR A 119 -1.52 -17.09 0.57
CA TYR A 119 -2.03 -17.50 1.88
C TYR A 119 -3.10 -16.54 2.41
N GLY A 120 -2.90 -15.22 2.26
CA GLY A 120 -3.91 -14.22 2.64
C GLY A 120 -5.22 -14.40 1.88
N VAL A 121 -5.14 -14.60 0.56
CA VAL A 121 -6.33 -14.84 -0.30
C VAL A 121 -7.02 -16.17 0.07
N GLU A 122 -6.26 -17.25 0.21
CA GLU A 122 -6.73 -18.59 0.62
C GLU A 122 -7.47 -18.54 1.97
N LYS A 123 -6.91 -17.83 2.96
CA LYS A 123 -7.51 -17.68 4.29
C LYS A 123 -8.86 -16.97 4.24
N VAL A 124 -8.99 -15.92 3.44
CA VAL A 124 -10.25 -15.15 3.32
C VAL A 124 -11.31 -15.99 2.59
N LEU A 125 -10.96 -16.63 1.48
CA LEU A 125 -11.91 -17.44 0.71
C LEU A 125 -12.37 -18.67 1.49
N SER A 126 -11.48 -19.35 2.22
CA SER A 126 -11.81 -20.54 3.01
C SER A 126 -12.74 -20.25 4.19
N LYS A 127 -12.60 -19.09 4.86
CA LYS A 127 -13.50 -18.68 5.95
C LYS A 127 -14.96 -18.57 5.50
N HIS A 128 -15.18 -18.10 4.27
CA HIS A 128 -16.52 -17.96 3.69
C HIS A 128 -17.11 -19.32 3.26
N ASP A 129 -16.27 -20.31 2.97
CA ASP A 129 -16.69 -21.66 2.59
C ASP A 129 -17.13 -22.49 3.79
N LEU A 130 -16.45 -22.37 4.94
CA LEU A 130 -16.83 -23.09 6.18
C LEU A 130 -18.28 -22.81 6.58
N VAL A 131 -18.75 -21.58 6.34
CA VAL A 131 -20.14 -21.20 6.58
C VAL A 131 -21.10 -21.90 5.62
N HIS A 132 -20.70 -22.12 4.36
CA HIS A 132 -21.47 -22.86 3.36
C HIS A 132 -21.46 -24.38 3.61
N ASP A 133 -20.32 -24.95 3.97
CA ASP A 133 -20.19 -26.38 4.29
C ASP A 133 -21.02 -26.76 5.52
N ILE A 134 -21.08 -25.90 6.54
CA ILE A 134 -21.93 -26.09 7.73
C ILE A 134 -23.42 -25.97 7.39
N ALA A 135 -23.79 -25.13 6.42
CA ALA A 135 -25.18 -24.97 5.99
C ALA A 135 -25.74 -26.19 5.24
N ALA A 136 -24.91 -27.18 4.89
CA ALA A 136 -25.29 -28.45 4.25
C ALA A 136 -26.15 -28.30 2.98
N ASP A 137 -26.00 -27.18 2.26
CA ASP A 137 -26.83 -26.84 1.08
C ASP A 137 -26.48 -27.63 -0.20
N GLY A 138 -25.50 -28.55 -0.15
CA GLY A 138 -25.12 -29.42 -1.27
C GLY A 138 -24.58 -28.70 -2.51
N ARG A 139 -24.38 -27.39 -2.44
CA ARG A 139 -23.90 -26.56 -3.56
C ARG A 139 -22.38 -26.66 -3.70
N PRO A 140 -21.84 -26.74 -4.93
CA PRO A 140 -20.40 -26.81 -5.17
C PRO A 140 -19.68 -25.57 -4.66
N LYS A 141 -18.38 -25.73 -4.30
CA LYS A 141 -17.53 -24.64 -3.82
C LYS A 141 -17.53 -23.49 -4.82
N LYS A 142 -17.82 -22.28 -4.33
CA LYS A 142 -17.88 -21.07 -5.17
C LYS A 142 -16.50 -20.46 -5.46
N PHE A 143 -15.41 -21.20 -5.31
CA PHE A 143 -14.08 -20.75 -5.73
C PHE A 143 -13.15 -21.90 -6.01
N GLU A 144 -12.11 -21.65 -6.80
CA GLU A 144 -11.04 -22.60 -7.06
C GLU A 144 -9.69 -21.92 -7.28
N PHE A 145 -8.63 -22.61 -6.87
CA PHE A 145 -7.23 -22.21 -7.08
C PHE A 145 -6.63 -22.92 -8.28
N VAL A 146 -6.24 -22.17 -9.30
CA VAL A 146 -5.55 -22.66 -10.48
C VAL A 146 -4.05 -22.44 -10.29
N LYS A 147 -3.31 -23.53 -10.06
CA LYS A 147 -1.85 -23.51 -9.88
C LYS A 147 -1.16 -23.97 -11.17
N GLY A 148 -0.14 -23.24 -11.60
CA GLY A 148 0.66 -23.57 -12.78
C GLY A 148 0.11 -23.01 -14.09
N ALA A 149 0.40 -23.67 -15.20
CA ALA A 149 -0.02 -23.25 -16.53
C ALA A 149 -1.30 -23.99 -16.97
N MET A 150 -2.16 -23.30 -17.72
CA MET A 150 -3.39 -23.84 -18.28
C MET A 150 -3.42 -23.60 -19.79
N SER A 151 -3.86 -24.60 -20.57
CA SER A 151 -4.09 -24.42 -22.00
C SER A 151 -5.26 -23.46 -22.23
N ALA A 152 -5.31 -22.81 -23.40
CA ALA A 152 -6.39 -21.88 -23.74
C ALA A 152 -7.78 -22.54 -23.64
N ILE A 153 -7.90 -23.79 -24.11
CA ILE A 153 -9.14 -24.57 -24.00
C ILE A 153 -9.48 -24.89 -22.53
N GLY A 154 -8.47 -25.24 -21.72
CA GLY A 154 -8.65 -25.49 -20.30
C GLY A 154 -9.19 -24.25 -19.57
N LEU A 155 -8.62 -23.08 -19.87
CA LEU A 155 -9.06 -21.80 -19.29
C LEU A 155 -10.50 -21.48 -19.67
N TYR A 156 -10.86 -21.67 -20.94
CA TYR A 156 -12.23 -21.45 -21.40
C TYR A 156 -13.23 -22.33 -20.64
N CYS A 157 -12.98 -23.65 -20.58
CA CYS A 157 -13.84 -24.57 -19.84
C CYS A 157 -13.93 -24.20 -18.36
N LYS A 158 -12.82 -23.75 -17.77
CA LYS A 158 -12.78 -23.31 -16.37
C LYS A 158 -13.66 -22.10 -16.13
N LEU A 159 -13.51 -21.06 -16.96
CA LEU A 159 -14.32 -19.85 -16.87
C LEU A 159 -15.81 -20.15 -17.10
N PHE A 160 -16.13 -21.05 -18.03
CA PHE A 160 -17.51 -21.48 -18.27
C PHE A 160 -18.11 -22.17 -17.04
N ASN A 161 -17.39 -23.11 -16.43
CA ASN A 161 -17.87 -23.84 -15.24
C ASN A 161 -18.02 -22.95 -13.99
N TYR A 162 -17.32 -21.81 -13.96
CA TYR A 162 -17.39 -20.84 -12.86
C TYR A 162 -18.05 -19.52 -13.28
N ALA A 163 -18.91 -19.53 -14.32
CA ALA A 163 -19.56 -18.32 -14.83
C ALA A 163 -20.67 -17.77 -13.91
N ASP A 164 -21.18 -18.58 -12.98
CA ASP A 164 -22.24 -18.17 -12.05
C ASP A 164 -21.81 -17.04 -11.10
N LYS A 165 -22.81 -16.29 -10.64
CA LYS A 165 -22.59 -15.17 -9.73
C LYS A 165 -21.92 -15.62 -8.43
N ASP A 166 -21.01 -14.78 -7.94
CA ASP A 166 -20.21 -14.96 -6.71
C ASP A 166 -19.16 -16.09 -6.79
N ASN A 167 -18.95 -16.69 -7.97
CA ASN A 167 -17.84 -17.60 -8.19
C ASN A 167 -16.53 -16.84 -8.39
N VAL A 168 -15.44 -17.34 -7.80
CA VAL A 168 -14.12 -16.71 -7.85
C VAL A 168 -13.08 -17.72 -8.30
N LEU A 169 -12.35 -17.41 -9.37
CA LEU A 169 -11.16 -18.15 -9.78
C LEU A 169 -9.91 -17.38 -9.35
N VAL A 170 -8.96 -18.07 -8.75
CA VAL A 170 -7.68 -17.53 -8.27
C VAL A 170 -6.52 -18.21 -8.94
#